data_AF-F2THB5-F1
#
_entry.id   AF-F2THB5-F1
#
_cell.length_a   1.000
_cell.length_b   1.000
_cell.length_c   1.000
_cell.angle_alpha   90.00
_cell.angle_beta   90.00
_cell.angle_gamma   90.00
#
_symmetry.space_group_name_H-M   'P 1'
#
loop_
_entity.id
_entity.type
_entity.pdbx_description
1 polymer ?
#
loop_
_entity_poly.entity_id
_entity_poly.type
_entity_poly.pdbx_seq_one_letter_code
_entity_poly.pdbx_strand_id
1 'polypeptide(L)'
;MDVFYAYTYSTAAWLSLQGIPLVATPKMIIMILLDEARPPSMLEIYFARCFGLSLLAITAITIVLTGSIPISSSASYSVSAEEDDPKAPYAVPTMLMSSIFHASSAFYTYAWYHTTGQMSFALAMVVYGGLASVGLWCLLFASSAGRISRRTGADKRTSGFPFKNEEADKKRARKVL
;
A
#
# COMPACT_ATOMS: atom_id res chain seq x y z
N MET A 1 12.90 5.78 -7.71
CA MET A 1 12.56 5.59 -6.29
C MET A 1 12.36 4.11 -6.06
N ASP A 2 12.61 3.61 -4.84
CA ASP A 2 12.16 2.28 -4.44
C ASP A 2 10.64 2.15 -4.72
N VAL A 3 10.20 1.01 -5.24
CA VAL A 3 8.78 0.71 -5.52
C VAL A 3 7.97 0.81 -4.23
N PHE A 4 8.59 0.52 -3.08
CA PHE A 4 8.03 0.75 -1.75
C PHE A 4 7.62 2.21 -1.54
N TYR A 5 8.52 3.17 -1.76
CA TYR A 5 8.22 4.60 -1.59
C TYR A 5 7.23 5.10 -2.62
N ALA A 6 7.32 4.61 -3.87
CA ALA A 6 6.36 4.94 -4.91
C ALA A 6 4.94 4.49 -4.51
N TYR A 7 4.78 3.27 -3.97
CA TYR A 7 3.52 2.79 -3.43
C TYR A 7 2.99 3.66 -2.29
N THR A 8 3.85 3.99 -1.33
CA THR A 8 3.45 4.78 -0.15
C THR A 8 3.00 6.18 -0.53
N TYR A 9 3.78 6.90 -1.35
CA TYR A 9 3.40 8.24 -1.78
C TYR A 9 2.18 8.22 -2.71
N SER A 10 2.03 7.21 -3.56
CA SER A 10 0.84 7.07 -4.41
C SER A 10 -0.41 6.78 -3.57
N THR A 11 -0.30 5.94 -2.54
CA THR A 11 -1.37 5.70 -1.56
C THR A 11 -1.76 7.00 -0.86
N ALA A 12 -0.79 7.74 -0.34
CA ALA A 12 -1.03 9.01 0.33
C ALA A 12 -1.70 10.04 -0.59
N ALA A 13 -1.21 10.17 -1.83
CA ALA A 13 -1.75 11.07 -2.82
C ALA A 13 -3.19 10.71 -3.17
N TRP A 14 -3.48 9.43 -3.44
CA TRP A 14 -4.81 8.96 -3.82
C TRP A 14 -5.85 9.13 -2.71
N LEU A 15 -5.49 8.80 -1.47
CA LEU A 15 -6.37 8.96 -0.32
C LEU A 15 -6.60 10.43 0.02
N SER A 16 -5.56 11.27 -0.06
CA SER A 16 -5.69 12.71 0.19
C SER A 16 -6.50 13.42 -0.90
N LEU A 17 -6.34 13.00 -2.17
CA LEU A 17 -7.11 13.51 -3.30
C LEU A 17 -8.62 13.34 -3.10
N GLN A 18 -9.04 12.25 -2.45
CA GLN A 18 -10.44 12.01 -2.11
C GLN A 18 -10.83 12.65 -0.77
N GLY A 19 -9.97 12.53 0.23
CA GLY A 19 -10.22 13.01 1.59
C GLY A 19 -10.41 14.52 1.68
N ILE A 20 -9.56 15.31 0.99
CA ILE A 20 -9.62 16.77 1.03
C ILE A 20 -10.96 17.29 0.49
N PRO A 21 -11.42 16.92 -0.74
CA PRO A 21 -12.71 17.38 -1.24
C PRO A 21 -13.90 16.90 -0.42
N LEU A 22 -13.85 15.69 0.16
CA LEU A 22 -14.90 15.18 1.03
C LEU A 22 -15.06 16.01 2.32
N VAL A 23 -13.96 16.58 2.83
CA VAL A 23 -14.00 17.44 4.03
C VAL A 23 -14.35 18.88 3.66
N ALA A 24 -13.64 19.45 2.69
CA ALA A 24 -13.75 20.86 2.32
C ALA A 24 -15.01 21.18 1.52
N THR A 25 -15.37 20.30 0.57
CA THR A 25 -16.45 20.51 -0.40
C THR A 25 -17.40 19.31 -0.50
N PRO A 26 -17.92 18.77 0.63
CA PRO A 26 -18.73 17.54 0.64
C PRO A 26 -19.96 17.62 -0.27
N LYS A 27 -20.63 18.78 -0.31
CA LYS A 27 -21.84 18.99 -1.11
C LYS A 27 -21.58 18.79 -2.60
N MET A 28 -20.44 19.28 -3.11
CA MET A 28 -20.09 19.12 -4.52
C MET A 28 -19.84 17.65 -4.86
N ILE A 29 -19.09 16.93 -4.01
CA ILE A 29 -18.81 15.50 -4.22
C ILE A 29 -20.10 14.69 -4.22
N ILE A 30 -20.99 14.93 -3.25
CA ILE A 30 -22.28 14.23 -3.19
C ILE A 30 -23.10 14.51 -4.45
N MET A 31 -23.20 15.77 -4.88
CA MET A 31 -23.96 16.14 -6.08
C MET A 31 -23.42 15.50 -7.37
N ILE A 32 -22.10 15.29 -7.48
CA ILE A 32 -21.50 14.61 -8.63
C ILE A 32 -21.82 13.11 -8.63
N LEU A 33 -21.97 12.50 -7.46
CA LEU A 33 -22.19 11.06 -7.30
C LEU A 33 -23.68 10.67 -7.25
N LEU A 34 -24.57 11.62 -6.97
CA LEU A 34 -26.00 11.39 -6.97
C LEU A 34 -26.48 11.01 -8.39
N ASP A 35 -27.23 9.92 -8.47
CA ASP A 35 -27.88 9.49 -9.71
C ASP A 35 -29.02 10.43 -10.11
N GLU A 36 -29.77 10.91 -9.12
CA GLU A 36 -30.82 11.92 -9.29
C GLU A 36 -30.43 13.23 -8.61
N ALA A 37 -30.47 14.32 -9.37
CA ALA A 37 -30.05 15.65 -8.91
C ALA A 37 -30.99 16.17 -7.79
N ARG A 38 -30.50 16.15 -6.54
CA ARG A 38 -31.19 16.70 -5.38
C ARG A 38 -30.22 17.38 -4.40
N PRO A 39 -30.70 18.26 -3.52
CA PRO A 39 -29.86 18.79 -2.45
C PRO A 39 -29.38 17.67 -1.51
N PRO A 40 -28.08 17.63 -1.16
CA PRO A 40 -27.55 16.71 -0.15
C PRO A 40 -28.17 16.94 1.22
N SER A 41 -28.56 15.87 1.89
CA SER A 41 -29.03 15.89 3.27
C SER A 41 -27.88 16.17 4.24
N MET A 42 -28.23 16.64 5.45
CA MET A 42 -27.25 16.88 6.51
C MET A 42 -26.48 15.61 6.90
N LEU A 43 -27.14 14.45 6.82
CA LEU A 43 -26.55 13.16 7.14
C LEU A 43 -25.50 12.74 6.10
N GLU A 44 -25.79 12.93 4.80
CA GLU A 44 -24.81 12.66 3.73
C GLU A 44 -23.58 13.54 3.85
N ILE A 45 -23.78 14.83 4.18
CA ILE A 45 -22.68 15.77 4.41
C ILE A 45 -21.83 15.33 5.62
N TYR A 46 -22.49 14.90 6.70
CA TYR A 46 -21.81 14.39 7.89
C TYR A 46 -20.96 13.15 7.55
N PHE A 47 -21.55 12.14 6.91
CA PHE A 47 -20.83 10.93 6.54
C PHE A 47 -19.71 11.20 5.52
N ALA A 48 -19.92 12.08 4.55
CA ALA A 48 -18.87 12.49 3.62
C ALA A 48 -17.66 13.08 4.36
N ARG A 49 -17.89 13.98 5.33
CA ARG A 49 -16.82 14.55 6.15
C ARG A 49 -16.13 13.52 7.03
N CYS A 50 -16.88 12.65 7.71
CA CYS A 50 -16.31 11.57 8.53
C CYS A 50 -15.46 10.61 7.70
N PHE A 51 -15.92 10.28 6.49
CA PHE A 51 -15.18 9.45 5.57
C PHE A 51 -13.92 10.17 5.09
N GLY A 52 -14.02 11.43 4.68
CA GLY A 52 -12.87 12.23 4.27
C GLY A 52 -11.80 12.36 5.36
N LEU A 53 -12.21 12.64 6.61
CA LEU A 53 -11.31 12.68 7.77
C LEU A 53 -10.65 11.32 8.03
N SER A 54 -11.39 10.23 7.88
CA SER A 54 -10.84 8.87 8.00
C SER A 54 -9.77 8.59 6.93
N LEU A 55 -9.99 8.99 5.67
CA LEU A 55 -8.99 8.83 4.60
C LEU A 55 -7.72 9.64 4.86
N LEU A 56 -7.86 10.86 5.39
CA LEU A 56 -6.72 11.70 5.77
C LEU A 56 -5.96 11.11 6.97
N ALA A 57 -6.67 10.55 7.95
CA ALA A 57 -6.05 9.83 9.06
C ALA A 57 -5.28 8.59 8.59
N ILE A 58 -5.87 7.77 7.72
CA ILE A 58 -5.19 6.61 7.11
C ILE A 58 -3.96 7.06 6.32
N THR A 59 -4.05 8.18 5.60
CA THR A 59 -2.88 8.76 4.91
C THR A 59 -1.76 9.10 5.89
N ALA A 60 -2.07 9.83 6.97
CA ALA A 60 -1.09 10.20 7.98
C ALA A 60 -0.45 8.97 8.63
N ILE A 61 -1.26 7.99 9.04
CA ILE A 61 -0.78 6.73 9.62
C ILE A 61 0.12 5.99 8.63
N THR A 62 -0.27 5.91 7.36
CA THR A 62 0.52 5.22 6.33
C THR A 62 1.89 5.87 6.15
N ILE A 63 1.95 7.20 6.08
CA ILE A 63 3.21 7.94 5.93
C ILE A 63 4.11 7.76 7.16
N VAL A 64 3.53 7.85 8.37
CA VAL A 64 4.27 7.74 9.63
C VAL A 64 4.82 6.34 9.83
N LEU A 65 4.00 5.30 9.69
CA LEU A 65 4.39 3.92 9.98
C LEU A 65 5.32 3.30 8.92
N THR A 66 5.39 3.89 7.72
CA THR A 66 6.35 3.53 6.68
C THR A 66 7.65 4.32 6.76
N GLY A 67 7.76 5.30 7.67
CA GLY A 67 8.94 6.15 7.81
C GLY A 67 9.21 7.06 6.60
N SER A 68 8.17 7.43 5.85
CA SER A 68 8.31 8.24 4.61
C SER A 68 8.49 9.73 4.86
N ILE A 69 8.31 10.18 6.10
CA ILE A 69 8.70 11.51 6.59
C ILE A 69 9.70 11.32 7.73
N PRO A 70 10.89 11.94 7.70
CA PRO A 70 11.81 11.91 8.83
C PRO A 70 11.25 12.77 9.98
N ILE A 71 10.69 12.13 10.99
CA ILE A 71 10.11 12.80 12.17
C ILE A 71 11.22 13.27 13.16
N SER A 72 12.46 12.82 12.95
CA SER A 72 13.64 13.24 13.71
C SER A 72 14.75 13.73 12.77
N SER A 73 15.38 14.85 13.11
CA SER A 73 16.46 15.53 12.35
C SER A 73 17.78 14.75 12.23
N SER A 74 17.83 13.50 12.68
CA SER A 74 19.10 12.79 12.95
C SER A 74 19.45 11.65 11.98
N ALA A 75 18.71 11.40 10.89
CA ALA A 75 19.29 10.55 9.84
C ALA A 75 18.71 10.79 8.45
N SER A 76 19.59 10.60 7.48
CA SER A 76 19.27 10.13 6.15
C SER A 76 18.59 8.74 6.25
N TYR A 77 17.29 8.72 6.54
CA TYR A 77 16.50 7.49 6.73
C TYR A 77 15.94 6.99 5.40
N SER A 78 16.63 6.04 4.75
CA SER A 78 16.01 5.18 3.74
C SER A 78 15.51 3.91 4.44
N VAL A 79 14.21 3.82 4.65
CA VAL A 79 13.46 2.64 5.07
C VAL A 79 13.26 1.72 3.87
N SER A 80 13.54 0.43 4.06
CA SER A 80 13.36 -0.61 3.03
C SER A 80 12.17 -1.52 3.37
N ALA A 81 11.61 -2.19 2.36
CA ALA A 81 10.60 -3.24 2.52
C ALA A 81 11.18 -4.58 3.02
N GLU A 82 12.44 -4.60 3.48
CA GLU A 82 13.06 -5.81 4.02
C GLU A 82 12.42 -6.19 5.37
N GLU A 83 12.05 -7.47 5.53
CA GLU A 83 11.41 -8.02 6.76
C GLU A 83 12.25 -7.82 8.03
N ASP A 84 13.56 -7.59 7.88
CA ASP A 84 14.53 -7.50 8.96
C ASP A 84 15.16 -6.09 9.05
N ASP A 85 14.53 -5.06 8.45
CA ASP A 85 14.97 -3.67 8.63
C ASP A 85 14.54 -3.15 10.01
N PRO A 86 15.45 -3.03 11.00
CA PRO A 86 15.10 -2.59 12.35
C PRO A 86 14.61 -1.14 12.39
N LYS A 87 14.70 -0.41 11.27
CA LYS A 87 14.38 1.02 11.17
C LYS A 87 12.91 1.31 10.90
N ALA A 88 12.13 0.32 10.46
CA ALA A 88 10.69 0.49 10.25
C ALA A 88 9.90 -0.82 10.46
N PRO A 89 9.75 -1.29 11.72
CA PRO A 89 9.08 -2.55 12.03
C PRO A 89 7.61 -2.59 11.57
N TYR A 90 7.01 -1.44 11.30
CA TYR A 90 5.61 -1.34 10.85
C TYR A 90 5.45 -1.12 9.34
N ALA A 91 6.52 -1.03 8.55
CA ALA A 91 6.43 -0.77 7.12
C ALA A 91 5.68 -1.88 6.37
N VAL A 92 6.07 -3.14 6.57
CA VAL A 92 5.45 -4.31 5.95
C VAL A 92 3.98 -4.50 6.38
N PRO A 93 3.62 -4.52 7.69
CA PRO A 93 2.21 -4.66 8.07
C PRO A 93 1.34 -3.47 7.63
N THR A 94 1.89 -2.24 7.60
CA THR A 94 1.17 -1.07 7.08
C THR A 94 0.89 -1.22 5.58
N MET A 95 1.88 -1.70 4.82
CA MET A 95 1.72 -2.00 3.39
C MET A 95 0.68 -3.10 3.17
N LEU A 96 0.69 -4.17 3.95
CA LEU A 96 -0.32 -5.23 3.88
C LEU A 96 -1.73 -4.67 4.13
N MET A 97 -1.92 -3.93 5.22
CA MET A 97 -3.23 -3.38 5.57
C MET A 97 -3.74 -2.38 4.54
N SER A 98 -2.87 -1.49 4.04
CA SER A 98 -3.24 -0.55 2.98
C SER A 98 -3.52 -1.27 1.64
N SER A 99 -2.83 -2.37 1.34
CA SER A 99 -3.10 -3.17 0.13
C SER A 99 -4.47 -3.85 0.21
N ILE A 100 -4.82 -4.40 1.38
CA ILE A 100 -6.16 -4.97 1.63
C ILE A 100 -7.23 -3.89 1.49
N PHE A 101 -7.01 -2.72 2.08
CA PHE A 101 -7.91 -1.58 1.95
C PHE A 101 -8.14 -1.22 0.47
N HIS A 102 -7.07 -1.06 -0.31
CA HIS A 102 -7.17 -0.75 -1.74
C HIS A 102 -7.89 -1.86 -2.52
N ALA A 103 -7.63 -3.14 -2.23
CA ALA A 103 -8.32 -4.26 -2.88
C ALA A 103 -9.83 -4.25 -2.57
N SER A 104 -10.21 -4.04 -1.32
CA SER A 104 -11.61 -3.93 -0.91
C SER A 104 -12.30 -2.73 -1.56
N SER A 105 -11.63 -1.58 -1.61
CA SER A 105 -12.14 -0.38 -2.29
C SER A 105 -12.28 -0.58 -3.80
N ALA A 106 -11.33 -1.26 -4.45
CA ALA A 106 -11.41 -1.60 -5.87
C ALA A 106 -12.62 -2.49 -6.17
N PHE A 107 -12.84 -3.54 -5.35
CA PHE A 107 -14.00 -4.41 -5.48
C PHE A 107 -15.32 -3.65 -5.29
N TYR A 108 -15.39 -2.78 -4.28
CA TYR A 108 -16.62 -2.05 -4.00
C TYR A 108 -16.93 -0.99 -5.08
N THR A 109 -15.92 -0.28 -5.56
CA THR A 109 -16.08 0.69 -6.66
C THR A 109 -16.40 0.00 -7.99
N TYR A 110 -15.88 -1.21 -8.23
CA TYR A 110 -16.33 -2.05 -9.34
C TYR A 110 -17.83 -2.37 -9.25
N ALA A 111 -18.29 -2.81 -8.08
CA ALA A 111 -19.71 -3.12 -7.87
C ALA A 111 -20.61 -1.90 -8.15
N TRP A 112 -20.20 -0.72 -7.68
CA TRP A 112 -20.90 0.54 -7.97
C TRP A 112 -20.86 0.95 -9.43
N TYR A 113 -19.72 0.79 -10.11
CA TYR A 113 -19.63 1.04 -11.55
C TYR A 113 -20.55 0.13 -12.34
N HIS A 114 -20.61 -1.16 -11.98
CA HIS A 114 -21.47 -2.13 -12.64
C HIS A 114 -22.97 -1.80 -12.47
N THR A 115 -23.38 -1.19 -11.36
CA THR A 115 -24.79 -0.83 -11.12
C THR A 115 -25.18 0.53 -11.68
N THR A 116 -24.29 1.53 -11.61
CA THR A 116 -24.62 2.92 -11.95
C THR A 116 -24.07 3.38 -13.30
N GLY A 117 -23.08 2.69 -13.86
CA GLY A 117 -22.37 3.12 -15.07
C GLY A 117 -21.53 4.40 -14.90
N GLN A 118 -21.44 4.97 -13.70
CA GLN A 118 -20.71 6.22 -13.48
C GLN A 118 -19.19 6.02 -13.61
N MET A 119 -18.58 6.79 -14.52
CA MET A 119 -17.14 6.67 -14.81
C MET A 119 -16.22 7.04 -13.63
N SER A 120 -16.72 7.82 -12.67
CA SER A 120 -16.02 8.12 -11.41
C SER A 120 -15.66 6.84 -10.65
N PHE A 121 -16.59 5.88 -10.56
CA PHE A 121 -16.36 4.60 -9.92
C PHE A 121 -15.42 3.70 -10.73
N ALA A 122 -15.49 3.73 -12.07
CA ALA A 122 -14.54 3.01 -12.92
C ALA A 122 -13.10 3.52 -12.74
N LEU A 123 -12.91 4.84 -12.73
CA LEU A 123 -11.60 5.44 -12.46
C LEU A 123 -11.09 5.05 -11.07
N ALA A 124 -11.95 5.14 -10.06
CA ALA A 124 -11.58 4.76 -8.70
C ALA A 124 -11.17 3.30 -8.61
N MET A 125 -11.94 2.39 -9.22
CA MET A 125 -11.63 0.96 -9.30
C MET A 125 -10.24 0.72 -9.90
N VAL A 126 -9.92 1.37 -11.02
CA VAL A 126 -8.60 1.19 -11.68
C VAL A 126 -7.47 1.67 -10.78
N VAL A 127 -7.61 2.83 -10.13
CA VAL A 127 -6.54 3.34 -9.28
C VAL A 127 -6.38 2.50 -8.01
N TYR A 128 -7.48 2.16 -7.33
CA TYR A 128 -7.45 1.27 -6.17
C TYR A 128 -6.89 -0.11 -6.52
N GLY A 129 -7.32 -0.70 -7.63
CA GLY A 129 -6.82 -2.01 -8.09
C GLY A 129 -5.34 -1.98 -8.47
N GLY A 130 -4.89 -0.89 -9.12
CA GLY A 130 -3.50 -0.65 -9.45
C GLY A 130 -2.62 -0.55 -8.19
N LEU A 131 -3.05 0.26 -7.21
CA LEU A 131 -2.34 0.37 -5.93
C LEU A 131 -2.29 -0.96 -5.18
N ALA A 132 -3.42 -1.68 -5.10
CA ALA A 132 -3.45 -3.00 -4.47
C ALA A 132 -2.48 -3.99 -5.13
N SER A 133 -2.40 -3.96 -6.48
CA SER A 133 -1.49 -4.82 -7.24
C SER A 133 -0.03 -4.48 -7.00
N VAL A 134 0.31 -3.19 -6.94
CA VAL A 134 1.67 -2.73 -6.61
C VAL A 134 2.04 -3.06 -5.15
N GLY A 135 1.10 -2.89 -4.21
CA GLY A 135 1.29 -3.27 -2.81
C GLY A 135 1.53 -4.77 -2.65
N LEU A 136 0.72 -5.60 -3.31
CA LEU A 136 0.93 -7.05 -3.37
C LEU A 136 2.28 -7.40 -4.00
N TRP A 137 2.66 -6.73 -5.08
CA TRP A 137 3.97 -6.91 -5.70
C TRP A 137 5.10 -6.61 -4.70
N CYS A 138 5.02 -5.50 -3.98
CA CYS A 138 6.01 -5.16 -2.96
C CYS A 138 6.08 -6.24 -1.86
N LEU A 139 4.93 -6.72 -1.37
CA LEU A 139 4.88 -7.75 -0.34
C LEU A 139 5.48 -9.09 -0.80
N LEU A 140 5.23 -9.49 -2.06
CA LEU A 140 5.71 -10.77 -2.59
C LEU A 140 7.17 -10.71 -3.06
N PHE A 141 7.57 -9.59 -3.67
CA PHE A 141 8.80 -9.50 -4.45
C PHE A 141 9.78 -8.44 -3.96
N ALA A 142 9.40 -7.41 -3.21
CA ALA A 142 10.37 -6.40 -2.76
C ALA A 142 11.33 -6.94 -1.68
N SER A 143 10.93 -7.95 -0.90
CA SER A 143 11.79 -8.65 0.09
C SER A 143 12.77 -9.66 -0.54
N SER A 144 12.69 -9.91 -1.86
CA SER A 144 13.43 -11.00 -2.53
C SER A 144 14.94 -10.74 -2.67
N ALA A 145 15.41 -9.49 -2.56
CA ALA A 145 16.84 -9.15 -2.58
C ALA A 145 17.64 -9.81 -1.44
N GLY A 146 16.97 -10.15 -0.33
CA GLY A 146 17.56 -10.87 0.79
C GLY A 146 17.66 -12.38 0.57
N ARG A 147 16.83 -12.97 -0.29
CA ARG A 147 16.65 -14.43 -0.40
C ARG A 147 17.53 -15.07 -1.47
N ILE A 148 17.86 -14.37 -2.54
CA ILE A 148 18.77 -14.86 -3.59
C ILE A 148 20.13 -14.17 -3.44
N SER A 149 21.21 -14.97 -3.43
CA SER A 149 22.57 -14.46 -3.36
C SER A 149 22.92 -13.66 -4.61
N ARG A 150 23.22 -12.36 -4.48
CA ARG A 150 23.65 -11.52 -5.62
C ARG A 150 24.98 -11.96 -6.23
N ARG A 151 25.82 -12.68 -5.47
CA ARG A 151 27.13 -13.17 -5.93
C ARG A 151 27.05 -14.47 -6.71
N THR A 152 26.05 -15.31 -6.40
CA THR A 152 26.00 -16.69 -6.92
C THR A 152 24.68 -17.04 -7.61
N GLY A 153 23.67 -16.17 -7.54
CA GLY A 153 22.31 -16.44 -8.06
C GLY A 153 21.55 -17.53 -7.30
N ALA A 154 22.16 -18.17 -6.30
CA ALA A 154 21.56 -19.26 -5.54
C ALA A 154 20.61 -18.74 -4.45
N ASP A 155 19.52 -19.46 -4.21
CA ASP A 155 18.65 -19.25 -3.05
C ASP A 155 19.46 -19.47 -1.75
N LYS A 156 19.37 -18.53 -0.80
CA LYS A 156 20.07 -18.60 0.50
C LYS A 156 19.40 -19.59 1.46
N ARG A 157 18.20 -20.08 1.15
CA ARG A 157 17.41 -21.07 1.90
C ARG A 157 17.59 -22.51 1.40
N THR A 158 18.75 -22.83 0.81
CA THR A 158 19.09 -24.21 0.43
C THR A 158 19.19 -25.11 1.66
N SER A 159 18.28 -26.09 1.73
CA SER A 159 18.29 -27.21 2.68
C SER A 159 18.87 -28.44 1.99
N GLY A 160 19.72 -29.20 2.69
CA GLY A 160 20.19 -30.53 2.28
C GLY A 160 19.36 -31.68 2.84
N PHE A 161 18.18 -31.38 3.38
CA PHE A 161 17.23 -32.37 3.92
C PHE A 161 15.92 -32.34 3.12
N PRO A 162 15.31 -33.51 2.81
CA PRO A 162 15.81 -34.86 3.09
C PRO A 162 16.80 -35.40 2.04
N PHE A 163 17.02 -34.68 0.93
CA PHE A 163 17.93 -35.08 -0.14
C PHE A 163 19.12 -34.13 -0.26
N LYS A 164 20.25 -34.67 -0.73
CA LYS A 164 21.51 -33.94 -0.92
C LYS A 164 21.28 -32.71 -1.80
N ASN A 165 21.80 -31.56 -1.35
CA ASN A 165 21.75 -30.30 -2.08
C ASN A 165 23.14 -29.69 -2.11
N GLU A 166 23.75 -29.66 -3.29
CA GLU A 166 25.13 -29.17 -3.48
C GLU A 166 25.30 -27.69 -3.10
N GLU A 167 24.25 -26.87 -3.28
CA GLU A 167 24.28 -25.46 -2.88
C GLU A 167 24.22 -25.30 -1.34
N ALA A 168 23.52 -26.21 -0.64
CA ALA A 168 23.52 -26.24 0.82
C ALA A 168 24.90 -26.65 1.38
N ASP A 169 25.59 -27.59 0.71
CA ASP A 169 26.89 -28.10 1.12
C ASP A 169 28.01 -27.04 0.97
N LYS A 170 27.98 -26.26 -0.13
CA LYS A 170 28.90 -25.12 -0.34
C LYS A 170 28.84 -24.09 0.79
N LYS A 171 27.67 -23.89 1.41
CA LYS A 171 27.48 -22.96 2.54
C LYS A 171 28.08 -23.49 3.85
N ARG A 172 28.04 -24.81 4.08
CA ARG A 172 28.63 -25.46 5.27
C ARG A 172 30.16 -25.46 5.23
N ALA A 173 30.75 -25.79 4.08
CA ALA A 173 32.20 -25.80 3.90
C ALA A 173 32.87 -24.44 4.19
N ARG A 174 32.15 -23.34 3.93
CA ARG A 174 32.64 -21.97 4.15
C ARG A 174 32.59 -21.49 5.60
N LYS A 175 31.91 -22.20 6.51
CA LYS A 175 31.82 -21.87 7.95
C LYS A 175 32.85 -22.58 8.83
N VAL A 176 33.58 -23.55 8.27
CA VAL A 176 34.54 -24.41 8.99
C VAL A 176 36.00 -23.93 8.83
N LEU A 177 36.21 -22.87 8.05
CA LEU A 177 37.46 -22.10 7.95
C LEU A 177 37.31 -20.80 8.71
#